data_AF-A0A0F9A370-F1
#
_entry.id   AF-A0A0F9A370-F1
#
_cell.length_a   1.000
_cell.length_b   1.000
_cell.length_c   1.000
_cell.angle_alpha   90.00
_cell.angle_beta   90.00
_cell.angle_gamma   90.00
#
_symmetry.space_group_name_H-M   'P 1'
#
loop_
_entity.id
_entity.type
_entity.pdbx_description
1 polymer ?
#
loop_
_entity_poly.entity_id
_entity_poly.type
_entity_poly.pdbx_seq_one_letter_code
_entity_poly.pdbx_strand_id
1 'polypeptide(L)'
;MTDTHENLIKNTSESQVIFDGSEDVEETDEDEESLSPSVLKEDLTIIKGIGAKSAAILNRAEITSIEQLSNYTAEELSKVNGIGLASARKMIEGAKSHLETLSLDNFSQPEIQPSHILQEEEQEEPFEEFEDNEQLEDKISSPMVDNGEISYERIKSKVKKELVEKDFKLTLDASTPIVVDGSNVAWMGVDRDTGGFPKIEYLIGLIKKLEDIGLMDIAIFIDPGLYRKIDDPDKLESMINSGKIHRVGGRGKKEKDDHYVLNYARIKDAYIIVESEL
;
A
#
# COMPACT_ATOMS: atom_id res chain seq x y z
N MET A 1 -42.24 -1.25 -45.14
CA MET A 1 -43.63 -1.10 -44.66
C MET A 1 -44.15 -2.49 -44.40
N THR A 2 -43.98 -3.00 -43.18
CA THR A 2 -44.66 -4.21 -42.66
C THR A 2 -44.46 -4.26 -41.15
N ASP A 3 -45.59 -4.12 -40.46
CA ASP A 3 -46.02 -4.87 -39.28
C ASP A 3 -45.40 -4.57 -37.91
N THR A 4 -46.07 -3.62 -37.29
CA THR A 4 -46.35 -3.41 -35.86
C THR A 4 -46.73 -4.72 -35.15
N HIS A 5 -45.98 -5.09 -34.10
CA HIS A 5 -46.44 -6.03 -33.09
C HIS A 5 -46.58 -5.31 -31.74
N GLU A 6 -47.82 -4.90 -31.46
CA GLU A 6 -48.31 -4.65 -30.10
C GLU A 6 -48.28 -5.96 -29.32
N ASN A 7 -47.70 -5.96 -28.13
CA ASN A 7 -47.96 -7.02 -27.16
C ASN A 7 -48.46 -6.42 -25.84
N LEU A 8 -49.77 -6.57 -25.72
CA LEU A 8 -50.62 -6.25 -24.59
C LEU A 8 -50.66 -7.50 -23.68
N ILE A 9 -50.04 -7.45 -22.51
CA ILE A 9 -50.39 -8.36 -21.41
C ILE A 9 -50.64 -7.54 -20.16
N LYS A 10 -51.93 -7.25 -19.97
CA LYS A 10 -52.55 -7.01 -18.67
C LYS A 10 -52.47 -8.33 -17.89
N ASN A 11 -52.35 -8.27 -16.56
CA ASN A 11 -53.43 -8.61 -15.63
C ASN A 11 -52.92 -9.12 -14.25
N THR A 12 -53.57 -8.62 -13.20
CA THR A 12 -54.02 -9.34 -11.97
C THR A 12 -52.99 -10.01 -11.06
N SER A 13 -52.82 -9.52 -9.83
CA SER A 13 -53.73 -9.83 -8.71
C SER A 13 -53.11 -9.36 -7.39
N GLU A 14 -53.76 -8.38 -6.79
CA GLU A 14 -53.65 -8.07 -5.36
C GLU A 14 -54.24 -9.23 -4.56
N SER A 15 -53.49 -9.78 -3.63
CA SER A 15 -54.01 -10.59 -2.53
C SER A 15 -53.62 -9.93 -1.23
N GLN A 16 -54.55 -9.13 -0.69
CA GLN A 16 -54.57 -8.76 0.73
C GLN A 16 -54.92 -10.01 1.55
N VAL A 17 -54.01 -10.44 2.41
CA VAL A 17 -54.31 -11.39 3.48
C VAL A 17 -54.40 -10.59 4.77
N ILE A 18 -55.63 -10.46 5.26
CA ILE A 18 -55.95 -9.97 6.61
C ILE A 18 -55.77 -11.17 7.53
N PHE A 19 -54.82 -11.09 8.46
CA PHE A 19 -54.70 -12.05 9.57
C PHE A 19 -55.05 -11.31 10.85
N ASP A 20 -56.29 -11.49 11.27
CA ASP A 20 -56.81 -11.09 12.57
C ASP A 20 -56.62 -12.30 13.50
N GLY A 21 -55.70 -12.16 14.45
CA GLY A 21 -55.24 -13.22 15.33
C GLY A 21 -54.81 -12.62 16.65
N SER A 22 -55.82 -12.27 17.46
CA SER A 22 -55.70 -11.95 18.87
C SER A 22 -55.25 -13.17 19.66
N GLU A 23 -54.02 -13.16 20.16
CA GLU A 23 -53.61 -13.99 21.29
C GLU A 23 -52.94 -13.09 22.33
N ASP A 24 -53.64 -12.96 23.46
CA ASP A 24 -53.16 -12.45 24.73
C ASP A 24 -51.93 -13.25 25.14
N VAL A 25 -50.77 -12.59 25.20
CA VAL A 25 -49.55 -13.16 25.81
C VAL A 25 -49.08 -12.19 26.89
N GLU A 26 -48.91 -12.79 28.05
CA GLU A 26 -48.73 -12.17 29.36
C GLU A 26 -47.54 -11.21 29.44
N GLU A 27 -47.79 -10.10 30.11
CA GLU A 27 -46.81 -9.18 30.70
C GLU A 27 -45.90 -9.97 31.64
N THR A 28 -44.64 -10.16 31.23
CA THR A 28 -43.55 -10.46 32.16
C THR A 28 -42.52 -9.35 32.06
N ASP A 29 -42.44 -8.62 33.18
CA ASP A 29 -41.46 -7.60 33.51
C ASP A 29 -40.01 -8.14 33.50
N GLU A 30 -39.08 -7.20 33.36
CA GLU A 30 -37.63 -7.26 33.65
C GLU A 30 -36.69 -7.55 32.46
N ASP A 31 -36.73 -6.69 31.44
CA ASP A 31 -35.59 -6.52 30.53
C ASP A 31 -34.56 -5.58 31.17
N GLU A 32 -33.56 -6.18 31.81
CA GLU A 32 -32.27 -5.56 32.08
C GLU A 32 -31.66 -5.07 30.77
N GLU A 33 -31.72 -3.76 30.56
CA GLU A 33 -31.11 -3.02 29.46
C GLU A 33 -29.57 -3.10 29.60
N SER A 34 -29.03 -4.29 29.34
CA SER A 34 -27.61 -4.55 29.27
C SER A 34 -27.04 -3.65 28.18
N LEU A 35 -26.26 -2.66 28.60
CA LEU A 35 -25.47 -1.80 27.73
C LEU A 35 -24.43 -2.66 27.03
N SER A 36 -24.83 -3.36 25.96
CA SER A 36 -23.91 -4.05 25.08
C SER A 36 -22.93 -2.99 24.57
N PRO A 37 -21.60 -3.16 24.76
CA PRO A 37 -20.64 -2.22 24.23
C PRO A 37 -20.90 -2.10 22.74
N SER A 38 -21.21 -0.89 22.27
CA SER A 38 -21.39 -0.61 20.85
C SER A 38 -20.08 -0.93 20.16
N VAL A 39 -19.98 -2.16 19.64
CA VAL A 39 -18.89 -2.61 18.79
C VAL A 39 -18.94 -1.71 17.57
N LEU A 40 -18.01 -0.76 17.52
CA LEU A 40 -17.85 0.13 16.38
C LEU A 40 -17.65 -0.77 15.16
N LYS A 41 -18.63 -0.74 14.24
CA LYS A 41 -18.55 -1.52 13.00
C LYS A 41 -17.42 -0.94 12.17
N GLU A 42 -16.41 -1.75 11.90
CA GLU A 42 -15.30 -1.37 11.04
C GLU A 42 -15.77 -1.28 9.59
N ASP A 43 -15.20 -0.35 8.82
CA ASP A 43 -15.50 -0.24 7.40
C ASP A 43 -14.68 -1.26 6.59
N LEU A 44 -15.31 -2.39 6.28
CA LEU A 44 -14.70 -3.46 5.48
C LEU A 44 -14.39 -3.05 4.03
N THR A 45 -14.90 -1.92 3.54
CA THR A 45 -14.63 -1.46 2.15
C THR A 45 -13.20 -0.97 1.94
N ILE A 46 -12.45 -0.76 3.02
CA ILE A 46 -11.00 -0.46 2.99
C ILE A 46 -10.21 -1.66 2.42
N ILE A 47 -10.74 -2.88 2.56
CA ILE A 47 -10.07 -4.09 2.09
C ILE A 47 -10.22 -4.23 0.56
N LYS A 48 -9.09 -4.39 -0.12
CA LYS A 48 -9.05 -4.65 -1.56
C LYS A 48 -9.86 -5.89 -1.91
N GLY A 49 -10.87 -5.72 -2.76
CA GLY A 49 -11.77 -6.81 -3.20
C GLY A 49 -13.12 -6.84 -2.48
N ILE A 50 -13.35 -5.98 -1.48
CA ILE A 50 -14.64 -5.82 -0.82
C ILE A 50 -15.26 -4.49 -1.28
N GLY A 51 -16.27 -4.58 -2.16
CA GLY A 51 -17.10 -3.42 -2.51
C GLY A 51 -18.26 -3.24 -1.55
N ALA A 52 -18.95 -2.09 -1.62
CA ALA A 52 -20.09 -1.75 -0.76
C ALA A 52 -21.18 -2.85 -0.69
N LYS A 53 -21.46 -3.52 -1.82
CA LYS A 53 -22.42 -4.64 -1.87
C LYS A 53 -21.94 -5.83 -1.04
N SER A 54 -20.67 -6.21 -1.16
CA SER A 54 -20.07 -7.32 -0.41
C SER A 54 -19.98 -6.98 1.07
N ALA A 55 -19.58 -5.75 1.42
CA ALA A 55 -19.56 -5.28 2.81
C ALA A 55 -20.95 -5.36 3.46
N ALA A 56 -22.01 -4.97 2.75
CA ALA A 56 -23.38 -5.10 3.24
C ALA A 56 -23.84 -6.55 3.42
N ILE A 57 -23.32 -7.50 2.62
CA ILE A 57 -23.58 -8.94 2.79
C ILE A 57 -22.86 -9.47 4.02
N LEU A 58 -21.58 -9.12 4.21
CA LEU A 58 -20.77 -9.50 5.38
C LEU A 58 -21.37 -8.98 6.68
N ASN A 59 -21.76 -7.71 6.71
CA ASN A 59 -22.43 -7.11 7.87
C ASN A 59 -23.77 -7.78 8.20
N ARG A 60 -24.52 -8.25 7.18
CA ARG A 60 -25.75 -9.04 7.38
C ARG A 60 -25.48 -10.45 7.88
N ALA A 61 -24.29 -10.99 7.64
CA ALA A 61 -23.82 -12.25 8.16
C ALA A 61 -23.06 -12.10 9.50
N GLU A 62 -23.17 -10.93 10.15
CA GLU A 62 -22.53 -10.61 11.44
C GLU A 62 -20.99 -10.66 11.39
N ILE A 63 -20.40 -10.58 10.20
CA ILE A 63 -18.95 -10.43 10.02
C ILE A 63 -18.67 -8.94 9.90
N THR A 64 -18.28 -8.31 11.02
CA THR A 64 -18.18 -6.85 11.14
C THR A 64 -16.77 -6.32 11.37
N SER A 65 -15.76 -7.20 11.50
CA SER A 65 -14.35 -6.79 11.66
C SER A 65 -13.42 -7.47 10.66
N ILE A 66 -12.31 -6.78 10.36
CA ILE A 66 -11.26 -7.28 9.46
C ILE A 66 -10.62 -8.54 10.05
N GLU A 67 -10.40 -8.56 11.37
CA GLU A 67 -9.83 -9.69 12.09
C GLU A 67 -10.73 -10.93 12.00
N GLN A 68 -12.03 -10.78 12.26
CA GLN A 68 -12.99 -11.86 12.08
C GLN A 68 -12.92 -12.43 10.67
N LEU A 69 -13.00 -11.58 9.65
CA LEU A 69 -12.97 -11.99 8.24
C LEU A 69 -11.69 -12.76 7.88
N SER A 70 -10.54 -12.35 8.42
CA SER A 70 -9.24 -12.96 8.13
C SER A 70 -9.11 -14.41 8.65
N ASN A 71 -9.89 -14.76 9.69
CA ASN A 71 -9.88 -16.06 10.34
C ASN A 71 -10.85 -17.09 9.70
N TYR A 72 -11.75 -16.66 8.82
CA TYR A 72 -12.63 -17.58 8.10
C TYR A 72 -11.87 -18.41 7.06
N THR A 73 -12.35 -19.63 6.81
CA THR A 73 -11.98 -20.40 5.61
C THR A 73 -12.81 -19.98 4.40
N ALA A 74 -12.29 -20.22 3.19
CA ALA A 74 -13.02 -19.89 1.97
C ALA A 74 -14.33 -20.69 1.86
N GLU A 75 -14.33 -21.92 2.34
CA GLU A 75 -15.47 -22.83 2.35
C GLU A 75 -16.57 -22.33 3.30
N GLU A 76 -16.22 -21.90 4.51
CA GLU A 76 -17.17 -21.31 5.47
C GLU A 76 -17.77 -20.02 4.93
N LEU A 77 -16.93 -19.10 4.44
CA LEU A 77 -17.38 -17.81 3.94
C LEU A 77 -18.23 -17.96 2.66
N SER A 78 -17.98 -19.01 1.86
CA SER A 78 -18.80 -19.31 0.67
C SER A 78 -20.23 -19.80 0.98
N LYS A 79 -20.52 -20.16 2.24
CA LYS A 79 -21.88 -20.48 2.68
C LYS A 79 -22.75 -19.23 2.83
N VAL A 80 -22.14 -18.05 2.88
CA VAL A 80 -22.87 -16.78 2.93
C VAL A 80 -23.48 -16.49 1.57
N ASN A 81 -24.80 -16.32 1.53
CA ASN A 81 -25.53 -16.11 0.28
C ASN A 81 -25.04 -14.86 -0.47
N GLY A 82 -24.60 -15.04 -1.71
CA GLY A 82 -24.01 -13.98 -2.54
C GLY A 82 -22.47 -13.92 -2.53
N ILE A 83 -21.80 -14.77 -1.75
CA ILE A 83 -20.33 -14.90 -1.76
C ILE A 83 -19.93 -16.25 -2.37
N GLY A 84 -19.36 -16.23 -3.58
CA GLY A 84 -18.78 -17.44 -4.19
C GLY A 84 -17.39 -17.76 -3.64
N LEU A 85 -16.95 -19.02 -3.75
CA LEU A 85 -15.65 -19.49 -3.24
C LEU A 85 -14.45 -18.65 -3.72
N ALA A 86 -14.44 -18.25 -4.99
CA ALA A 86 -13.39 -17.40 -5.54
C ALA A 86 -13.39 -15.99 -4.93
N SER A 87 -14.57 -15.42 -4.67
CA SER A 87 -14.71 -14.13 -3.99
C SER A 87 -14.29 -14.25 -2.53
N ALA A 88 -14.70 -15.31 -1.84
CA ALA A 88 -14.33 -15.58 -0.46
C ALA A 88 -12.80 -15.59 -0.27
N ARG A 89 -12.07 -16.31 -1.13
CA ARG A 89 -10.58 -16.33 -1.10
C ARG A 89 -9.97 -14.94 -1.20
N LYS A 90 -10.45 -14.12 -2.15
CA LYS A 90 -9.96 -12.75 -2.33
C LYS A 90 -10.24 -11.86 -1.12
N MET A 91 -11.40 -12.01 -0.48
CA MET A 91 -11.77 -11.26 0.71
C MET A 91 -10.89 -11.61 1.91
N ILE A 92 -10.64 -12.91 2.14
CA ILE A 92 -9.77 -13.40 3.22
C ILE A 92 -8.32 -12.97 2.99
N GLU A 93 -7.81 -13.11 1.76
CA GLU A 93 -6.46 -12.68 1.40
C GLU A 93 -6.27 -11.17 1.57
N GLY A 94 -7.25 -10.37 1.12
CA GLY A 94 -7.26 -8.93 1.32
C GLY A 94 -7.26 -8.54 2.80
N ALA A 95 -8.06 -9.22 3.62
CA ALA A 95 -8.12 -8.98 5.06
C ALA A 95 -6.78 -9.28 5.76
N LYS A 96 -6.15 -10.42 5.43
CA LYS A 96 -4.84 -10.81 5.98
C LYS A 96 -3.73 -9.82 5.61
N SER A 97 -3.67 -9.44 4.33
CA SER A 97 -2.69 -8.46 3.86
C SER A 97 -2.85 -7.10 4.54
N HIS A 98 -4.09 -6.69 4.85
CA HIS A 98 -4.34 -5.45 5.58
C HIS A 98 -3.82 -5.51 7.04
N LEU A 99 -4.06 -6.62 7.75
CA LEU A 99 -3.55 -6.82 9.12
C LEU A 99 -2.02 -6.88 9.18
N GLU A 100 -1.38 -7.49 8.18
CA GLU A 100 0.07 -7.54 8.07
C GLU A 100 0.66 -6.14 7.87
N THR A 101 0.02 -5.32 7.02
CA THR A 101 0.46 -3.93 6.79
C THR A 101 0.36 -3.09 8.06
N LEU A 102 -0.75 -3.19 8.80
CA LEU A 102 -0.93 -2.50 10.09
C LEU A 102 0.10 -2.95 11.13
N SER A 103 0.54 -4.21 11.06
CA SER A 103 1.57 -4.73 11.96
C SER A 103 2.94 -4.12 11.65
N LEU A 104 3.25 -3.89 10.37
CA LEU A 104 4.52 -3.29 9.94
C LEU A 104 4.62 -1.79 10.30
N ASP A 105 3.53 -1.04 10.19
CA ASP A 105 3.50 0.39 10.52
C ASP A 105 3.74 0.65 12.02
N ASN A 106 3.47 -0.34 12.88
CA ASN A 106 3.74 -0.25 14.32
C ASN A 106 5.21 -0.53 14.71
N PHE A 107 6.08 -0.96 13.81
CA PHE A 107 7.51 -1.18 14.10
C PHE A 107 8.40 0.05 13.87
N SER A 108 7.86 1.17 13.39
CA SER A 108 8.64 2.40 13.14
C SER A 108 8.61 3.44 14.24
N GLN A 109 8.07 3.15 15.42
CA GLN A 109 8.32 3.98 16.60
C GLN A 109 9.30 3.25 17.53
N PRO A 110 10.58 3.67 17.61
CA PRO A 110 11.38 3.31 18.76
C PRO A 110 10.70 3.96 19.97
N GLU A 111 9.99 3.16 20.77
CA GLU A 111 9.74 3.53 22.15
C GLU A 111 11.12 3.69 22.79
N ILE A 112 11.60 4.94 22.85
CA ILE A 112 12.76 5.32 23.63
C ILE A 112 12.36 5.07 25.08
N GLN A 113 12.60 3.86 25.56
CA GLN A 113 12.62 3.58 26.99
C GLN A 113 13.89 4.21 27.56
N PRO A 114 13.79 5.22 28.43
CA PRO A 114 14.96 5.85 29.00
C PRO A 114 15.43 5.04 30.21
N SER A 115 16.20 3.98 30.00
CA SER A 115 16.97 3.40 31.11
C SER A 115 18.10 2.47 30.68
N HIS A 116 19.27 2.79 31.25
CA HIS A 116 20.43 1.94 31.51
C HIS A 116 21.50 1.82 30.42
N ILE A 117 22.44 2.77 30.52
CA ILE A 117 23.86 2.58 30.25
C ILE A 117 24.36 1.42 31.12
N LEU A 118 24.72 0.30 30.52
CA LEU A 118 25.63 -0.68 31.10
C LEU A 118 26.71 -1.02 30.06
N GLN A 119 27.94 -0.97 30.54
CA GLN A 119 29.15 -1.44 29.88
C GLN A 119 29.18 -2.97 29.94
N GLU A 120 29.41 -3.63 28.80
CA GLU A 120 29.82 -5.05 28.70
C GLU A 120 30.56 -5.16 27.35
N GLU A 121 31.91 -5.19 27.37
CA GLU A 121 32.78 -6.38 27.38
C GLU A 121 32.63 -7.26 26.13
N GLU A 122 33.66 -7.17 25.27
CA GLU A 122 33.89 -8.01 24.10
C GLU A 122 34.03 -9.48 24.52
N GLN A 123 33.11 -10.31 24.02
CA GLN A 123 33.31 -11.75 23.87
C GLN A 123 33.15 -12.10 22.40
N GLU A 124 34.26 -12.47 21.77
CA GLU A 124 34.30 -13.05 20.42
C GLU A 124 33.73 -14.47 20.47
N GLU A 125 32.55 -14.68 19.89
CA GLU A 125 32.01 -16.01 19.58
C GLU A 125 32.44 -16.44 18.17
N PRO A 126 32.79 -17.72 17.95
CA PRO A 126 33.18 -18.23 16.64
C PRO A 126 31.97 -18.33 15.70
N PHE A 127 32.12 -17.75 14.52
CA PHE A 127 31.18 -17.73 13.41
C PHE A 127 30.89 -19.17 12.91
N GLU A 128 29.67 -19.67 13.14
CA GLU A 128 29.14 -20.89 12.52
C GLU A 128 28.68 -20.59 11.09
N GLU A 129 29.27 -21.31 10.14
CA GLU A 129 29.01 -21.23 8.70
C GLU A 129 27.62 -21.85 8.39
N PHE A 130 26.62 -21.02 8.08
CA PHE A 130 25.31 -21.49 7.66
C PHE A 130 25.30 -21.80 6.16
N GLU A 131 25.10 -23.08 5.83
CA GLU A 131 24.89 -23.56 4.47
C GLU A 131 23.59 -23.03 3.87
N ASP A 132 23.69 -22.52 2.65
CA ASP A 132 22.61 -22.01 1.81
C ASP A 132 21.49 -23.04 1.61
N ASN A 133 20.27 -22.70 2.06
CA ASN A 133 19.06 -23.42 1.66
C ASN A 133 18.32 -22.63 0.58
N GLU A 134 18.72 -22.90 -0.66
CA GLU A 134 18.09 -22.49 -1.90
C GLU A 134 16.85 -23.36 -2.15
N GLN A 135 15.64 -22.82 -1.93
CA GLN A 135 14.41 -23.21 -2.64
C GLN A 135 13.21 -22.36 -2.22
N LEU A 136 12.70 -21.55 -3.14
CA LEU A 136 11.27 -21.45 -3.47
C LEU A 136 11.09 -20.45 -4.62
N GLU A 137 11.08 -20.98 -5.84
CA GLU A 137 10.49 -20.30 -7.00
C GLU A 137 8.97 -20.52 -7.03
N ASP A 138 8.29 -19.50 -7.54
CA ASP A 138 7.19 -19.54 -8.51
C ASP A 138 5.76 -19.08 -8.14
N LYS A 139 5.31 -18.11 -8.98
CA LYS A 139 3.95 -17.71 -9.39
C LYS A 139 3.31 -16.50 -8.71
N ILE A 140 3.65 -15.32 -9.24
CA ILE A 140 2.72 -14.18 -9.27
C ILE A 140 2.45 -13.81 -10.73
N SER A 141 1.26 -14.19 -11.19
CA SER A 141 0.66 -13.83 -12.48
C SER A 141 0.06 -12.43 -12.37
N SER A 142 0.60 -11.48 -13.14
CA SER A 142 0.09 -10.10 -13.22
C SER A 142 -1.26 -10.04 -13.95
N PRO A 143 -2.27 -9.30 -13.46
CA PRO A 143 -3.45 -8.99 -14.25
C PRO A 143 -3.25 -7.68 -15.03
N MET A 144 -3.62 -7.76 -16.31
CA MET A 144 -3.81 -6.63 -17.22
C MET A 144 -4.76 -5.59 -16.60
N VAL A 145 -4.39 -4.30 -16.65
CA VAL A 145 -5.31 -3.19 -16.39
C VAL A 145 -5.35 -2.28 -17.61
N ASP A 146 -6.59 -1.95 -17.96
CA ASP A 146 -7.08 -1.26 -19.14
C ASP A 146 -6.68 0.23 -19.19
N ASN A 147 -6.59 0.72 -20.43
CA ASN A 147 -5.96 1.96 -20.86
C ASN A 147 -6.78 3.21 -20.52
N GLY A 148 -6.43 3.90 -19.44
CA GLY A 148 -6.75 5.32 -19.25
C GLY A 148 -5.51 6.15 -19.57
N GLU A 149 -5.48 6.77 -20.75
CA GLU A 149 -4.40 7.66 -21.20
C GLU A 149 -4.38 8.95 -20.34
N ILE A 150 -3.70 8.89 -19.19
CA ILE A 150 -3.50 10.06 -18.32
C ILE A 150 -2.19 10.73 -18.73
N SER A 151 -2.31 11.91 -19.33
CA SER A 151 -1.21 12.69 -19.89
C SER A 151 -0.07 12.92 -18.87
N TYR A 152 1.12 12.44 -19.24
CA TYR A 152 2.41 12.63 -18.55
C TYR A 152 2.79 14.11 -18.33
N GLU A 153 2.09 15.07 -18.95
CA GLU A 153 2.43 16.49 -18.85
C GLU A 153 2.14 17.10 -17.48
N ARG A 154 1.20 16.55 -16.69
CA ARG A 154 0.80 17.13 -15.39
C ARG A 154 1.86 16.96 -14.29
N ILE A 155 2.74 15.97 -14.42
CA ILE A 155 3.78 15.64 -13.42
C ILE A 155 5.13 16.28 -13.80
N LYS A 156 5.43 16.43 -15.10
CA LYS A 156 6.69 17.04 -15.56
C LYS A 156 6.76 18.57 -15.38
N SER A 157 5.61 19.25 -15.31
CA SER A 157 5.56 20.71 -15.46
C SER A 157 5.56 21.52 -14.15
N LYS A 158 5.55 20.89 -12.97
CA LYS A 158 5.66 21.61 -11.68
C LYS A 158 7.03 21.55 -11.01
N VAL A 159 7.90 20.63 -11.40
CA VAL A 159 9.16 20.41 -10.68
C VAL A 159 10.36 21.09 -11.36
N LYS A 160 10.34 21.30 -12.68
CA LYS A 160 11.59 21.53 -13.43
C LYS A 160 11.98 22.99 -13.75
N LYS A 161 11.25 24.00 -13.29
CA LYS A 161 11.66 25.40 -13.55
C LYS A 161 11.28 26.44 -12.49
N GLU A 162 10.45 26.09 -11.50
CA GLU A 162 10.01 27.04 -10.46
C GLU A 162 10.64 26.79 -9.08
N LEU A 163 11.30 25.65 -8.86
CA LEU A 163 11.90 25.31 -7.56
C LEU A 163 13.28 25.94 -7.31
N VAL A 164 13.97 26.46 -8.34
CA VAL A 164 15.38 26.88 -8.22
C VAL A 164 15.59 28.40 -8.32
N GLU A 165 14.67 29.18 -8.92
CA GLU A 165 14.92 30.62 -9.19
C GLU A 165 13.93 31.62 -8.57
N LYS A 166 12.92 31.17 -7.82
CA LYS A 166 12.10 32.09 -7.02
C LYS A 166 11.98 31.56 -5.62
N ASP A 167 11.95 32.48 -4.65
CA ASP A 167 11.73 32.30 -3.21
C ASP A 167 10.44 31.54 -2.88
N PHE A 168 10.30 30.32 -3.39
CA PHE A 168 9.29 29.37 -3.02
C PHE A 168 9.73 28.82 -1.66
N LYS A 169 9.44 29.60 -0.61
CA LYS A 169 9.05 29.03 0.68
C LYS A 169 7.77 28.22 0.46
N LEU A 170 7.86 27.13 -0.30
CA LEU A 170 6.98 26.01 -0.10
C LEU A 170 7.29 25.58 1.32
N THR A 171 6.41 25.96 2.24
CA THR A 171 6.38 25.41 3.60
C THR A 171 5.93 23.97 3.44
N LEU A 172 6.79 23.13 2.89
CA LEU A 172 6.66 21.69 3.00
C LEU A 172 6.65 21.40 4.50
N ASP A 173 5.63 20.71 4.95
CA ASP A 173 5.63 20.18 6.30
C ASP A 173 6.79 19.18 6.40
N ALA A 174 7.44 19.11 7.57
CA ALA A 174 8.49 18.14 7.85
C ALA A 174 8.01 16.69 7.63
N SER A 175 6.69 16.47 7.76
CA SER A 175 6.02 15.20 7.51
C SER A 175 5.61 14.98 6.05
N THR A 176 5.92 15.89 5.13
CA THR A 176 5.53 15.73 3.73
C THR A 176 6.39 14.63 3.09
N PRO A 177 5.79 13.54 2.58
CA PRO A 177 6.57 12.47 1.96
C PRO A 177 7.24 12.95 0.67
N ILE A 178 8.52 12.60 0.52
CA ILE A 178 9.32 12.87 -0.67
C ILE A 178 9.74 11.56 -1.30
N VAL A 179 9.50 11.43 -2.59
CA VAL A 179 9.94 10.29 -3.39
C VAL A 179 11.00 10.76 -4.36
N VAL A 180 12.12 10.07 -4.40
CA VAL A 180 13.26 10.42 -5.25
C VAL A 180 13.52 9.31 -6.26
N ASP A 181 13.65 9.69 -7.53
CA ASP A 181 14.26 8.86 -8.56
C ASP A 181 15.79 8.89 -8.40
N GLY A 182 16.30 7.97 -7.59
CA GLY A 182 17.71 7.89 -7.25
C GLY A 182 18.60 7.56 -8.44
N SER A 183 18.10 6.83 -9.44
CA SER A 183 18.86 6.61 -10.68
C SER A 183 19.17 7.91 -11.37
N ASN A 184 18.17 8.77 -11.60
CA ASN A 184 18.41 10.05 -12.26
C ASN A 184 19.30 11.00 -11.44
N VAL A 185 19.12 11.03 -10.11
CA VAL A 185 19.98 11.82 -9.22
C VAL A 185 21.43 11.36 -9.25
N ALA A 186 21.69 10.05 -9.24
CA ALA A 186 23.05 9.52 -9.28
C ALA A 186 23.77 9.85 -10.61
N TRP A 187 23.03 10.10 -11.69
CA TRP A 187 23.58 10.49 -13.00
C TRP A 187 23.74 12.00 -13.18
N MET A 188 23.40 12.81 -12.19
CA MET A 188 23.46 14.27 -12.31
C MET A 188 24.86 14.79 -12.61
N GLY A 189 24.95 15.73 -13.57
CA GLY A 189 26.25 16.34 -13.94
C GLY A 189 27.24 15.37 -14.59
N VAL A 190 26.82 14.14 -14.89
CA VAL A 190 27.64 13.12 -15.53
C VAL A 190 27.11 12.85 -16.93
N ASP A 191 27.94 13.05 -17.93
CA ASP A 191 27.60 12.75 -19.31
C ASP A 191 27.73 11.22 -19.57
N ARG A 192 26.59 10.58 -19.81
CA ARG A 192 26.48 9.15 -20.12
C ARG A 192 27.22 8.78 -21.42
N ASP A 193 27.27 9.69 -22.39
CA ASP A 193 27.83 9.44 -23.71
C ASP A 193 29.36 9.49 -23.69
N THR A 194 29.94 10.20 -22.71
CA THR A 194 31.40 10.25 -22.51
C THR A 194 31.96 9.13 -21.64
N GLY A 195 31.11 8.18 -21.24
CA GLY A 195 31.51 7.07 -20.36
C GLY A 195 31.62 7.47 -18.89
N GLY A 196 30.93 8.54 -18.48
CA GLY A 196 30.81 8.88 -17.08
C GLY A 196 30.09 7.79 -16.27
N PHE A 197 30.30 7.81 -14.96
CA PHE A 197 29.69 6.86 -14.01
C PHE A 197 28.77 7.60 -13.05
N PRO A 198 27.62 7.00 -12.68
CA PRO A 198 26.77 7.57 -11.65
C PRO A 198 27.52 7.60 -10.32
N LYS A 199 27.26 8.61 -9.50
CA LYS A 199 27.99 8.82 -8.26
C LYS A 199 27.11 8.75 -7.03
N ILE A 200 27.56 8.00 -6.04
CA ILE A 200 26.89 7.91 -4.73
C ILE A 200 26.87 9.26 -4.00
N GLU A 201 27.86 10.12 -4.26
CA GLU A 201 27.97 11.43 -3.61
C GLU A 201 26.77 12.34 -3.88
N TYR A 202 26.13 12.21 -5.05
CA TYR A 202 24.94 12.98 -5.39
C TYR A 202 23.71 12.53 -4.59
N LEU A 203 23.55 11.23 -4.36
CA LEU A 203 22.47 10.70 -3.51
C LEU A 203 22.65 11.17 -2.06
N ILE A 204 23.87 11.07 -1.53
CA ILE A 204 24.19 11.51 -0.16
C ILE A 204 23.98 13.02 -0.01
N GLY A 205 24.47 13.80 -0.99
CA GLY A 205 24.30 15.25 -0.99
C GLY A 205 22.83 15.67 -1.03
N LEU A 206 21.99 14.97 -1.81
CA LEU A 206 20.56 15.21 -1.85
C LEU A 206 19.89 14.88 -0.51
N ILE A 207 20.15 13.69 0.05
CA ILE A 207 19.57 13.30 1.35
C ILE A 207 19.89 14.34 2.41
N LYS A 208 21.18 14.72 2.52
CA LYS A 208 21.59 15.73 3.50
C LYS A 208 20.88 17.06 3.30
N LYS A 209 20.73 17.52 2.05
CA LYS A 209 20.02 18.77 1.76
C LYS A 209 18.53 18.70 2.15
N LEU A 210 17.88 17.55 1.94
CA LEU A 210 16.49 17.34 2.34
C LEU A 210 16.35 17.29 3.87
N GLU A 211 17.27 16.59 4.55
CA GLU A 211 17.35 16.53 6.02
C GLU A 211 17.62 17.95 6.61
N ASP A 212 18.51 18.73 6.01
CA ASP A 212 18.87 20.10 6.44
C ASP A 212 17.68 21.07 6.35
N ILE A 213 16.73 20.84 5.43
CA ILE A 213 15.48 21.63 5.33
C ILE A 213 14.33 21.05 6.17
N GLY A 214 14.59 19.98 6.94
CA GLY A 214 13.64 19.39 7.88
C GLY A 214 12.72 18.31 7.29
N LEU A 215 12.97 17.85 6.06
CA LEU A 215 12.19 16.76 5.46
C LEU A 215 12.77 15.43 5.91
N MET A 216 11.95 14.60 6.57
CA MET A 216 12.40 13.35 7.18
C MET A 216 11.84 12.09 6.51
N ASP A 217 10.67 12.20 5.86
CA ASP A 217 10.04 11.08 5.15
C ASP A 217 10.52 11.05 3.69
N ILE A 218 11.70 10.46 3.46
CA ILE A 218 12.36 10.41 2.15
C ILE A 218 12.46 8.95 1.70
N ALA A 219 11.80 8.62 0.59
CA ALA A 219 11.91 7.33 -0.08
C ALA A 219 12.68 7.47 -1.40
N ILE A 220 13.87 6.89 -1.49
CA ILE A 220 14.69 6.92 -2.70
C ILE A 220 14.61 5.59 -3.41
N PHE A 221 14.29 5.59 -4.70
CA PHE A 221 14.20 4.39 -5.52
C PHE A 221 15.29 4.35 -6.57
N ILE A 222 15.95 3.19 -6.72
CA ILE A 222 17.02 3.01 -7.70
C ILE A 222 16.81 1.79 -8.59
N ASP A 223 17.33 1.90 -9.81
CA ASP A 223 17.35 0.79 -10.77
C ASP A 223 18.24 -0.33 -10.26
N PRO A 224 17.83 -1.60 -10.44
CA PRO A 224 18.67 -2.73 -10.09
C PRO A 224 19.97 -2.76 -10.94
N GLY A 225 19.98 -2.06 -12.08
CA GLY A 225 21.16 -1.87 -12.93
C GLY A 225 22.12 -0.78 -12.44
N LEU A 226 21.69 0.15 -11.58
CA LEU A 226 22.54 1.22 -11.04
C LEU A 226 23.68 0.66 -10.20
N TYR A 227 23.39 -0.39 -9.41
CA TYR A 227 24.33 -1.07 -8.52
C TYR A 227 25.64 -1.48 -9.21
N ARG A 228 25.57 -1.89 -10.48
CA ARG A 228 26.75 -2.35 -11.23
C ARG A 228 27.57 -1.23 -11.86
N LYS A 229 27.05 0.00 -11.84
CA LYS A 229 27.62 1.14 -12.56
C LYS A 229 28.11 2.24 -11.63
N ILE A 230 27.58 2.30 -10.41
CA ILE A 230 27.89 3.34 -9.43
C ILE A 230 29.35 3.25 -8.99
N ASP A 231 29.94 4.41 -8.68
CA ASP A 231 31.34 4.56 -8.28
C ASP A 231 31.69 3.84 -6.96
N ASP A 232 30.76 3.76 -6.02
CA ASP A 232 30.93 3.11 -4.72
C ASP A 232 29.72 2.21 -4.38
N PRO A 233 29.72 0.94 -4.86
CA PRO A 233 28.60 0.02 -4.66
C PRO A 233 28.45 -0.44 -3.20
N ASP A 234 29.54 -0.54 -2.44
CA ASP A 234 29.50 -0.97 -1.03
C ASP A 234 28.78 0.06 -0.17
N LYS A 235 29.03 1.34 -0.43
CA LYS A 235 28.31 2.42 0.24
C LYS A 235 26.84 2.48 -0.16
N LEU A 236 26.52 2.26 -1.44
CA LEU A 236 25.13 2.12 -1.89
C LEU A 236 24.42 0.97 -1.15
N GLU A 237 25.07 -0.19 -1.02
CA GLU A 237 24.52 -1.35 -0.30
C GLU A 237 24.28 -1.03 1.17
N SER A 238 25.20 -0.33 1.83
CA SER A 238 25.00 0.15 3.21
C SER A 238 23.77 1.08 3.34
N MET A 239 23.54 1.95 2.35
CA MET A 239 22.36 2.82 2.33
C MET A 239 21.06 2.06 2.06
N ILE A 240 21.11 0.98 1.28
CA ILE A 240 19.99 0.07 1.08
C ILE A 240 19.67 -0.67 2.38
N ASN A 241 20.68 -1.24 3.04
CA ASN A 241 20.53 -2.00 4.28
C ASN A 241 20.04 -1.15 5.45
N SER A 242 20.39 0.14 5.48
CA SER A 242 19.86 1.08 6.46
C SER A 242 18.43 1.56 6.18
N GLY A 243 17.83 1.15 5.05
CA GLY A 243 16.48 1.54 4.66
C GLY A 243 16.36 2.95 4.06
N LYS A 244 17.47 3.67 3.86
CA LYS A 244 17.46 5.01 3.24
C LYS A 244 17.22 4.98 1.73
N ILE A 245 17.57 3.86 1.08
CA ILE A 245 17.39 3.64 -0.36
C ILE A 245 16.67 2.32 -0.58
N HIS A 246 15.69 2.31 -1.46
CA HIS A 246 14.93 1.15 -1.88
C HIS A 246 15.33 0.73 -3.28
N ARG A 247 15.63 -0.55 -3.45
CA ARG A 247 15.87 -1.13 -4.77
C ARG A 247 14.54 -1.50 -5.41
N VAL A 248 14.29 -1.03 -6.63
CA VAL A 248 13.09 -1.41 -7.39
C VAL A 248 13.39 -2.67 -8.20
N GLY A 249 12.42 -3.59 -8.27
CA GLY A 249 12.50 -4.80 -9.09
C GLY A 249 13.33 -5.93 -8.47
N GLY A 250 12.70 -7.11 -8.36
CA GLY A 250 13.38 -8.36 -7.99
C GLY A 250 14.15 -8.99 -9.16
N ARG A 251 15.01 -9.97 -8.88
CA ARG A 251 15.67 -10.78 -9.91
C ARG A 251 14.62 -11.30 -10.90
N GLY A 252 14.77 -10.94 -12.19
CA GLY A 252 13.97 -11.51 -13.28
C GLY A 252 12.77 -10.67 -13.78
N LYS A 253 12.38 -9.57 -13.12
CA LYS A 253 11.31 -8.69 -13.63
C LYS A 253 11.86 -7.36 -14.13
N LYS A 254 11.64 -7.08 -15.43
CA LYS A 254 11.84 -5.75 -16.05
C LYS A 254 10.64 -4.85 -15.76
N GLU A 255 10.25 -4.72 -14.50
CA GLU A 255 9.34 -3.62 -14.16
C GLU A 255 10.12 -2.32 -14.31
N LYS A 256 9.50 -1.33 -14.96
CA LYS A 256 10.14 -0.03 -15.19
C LYS A 256 10.13 0.74 -13.88
N ASP A 257 11.28 1.13 -13.41
CA ASP A 257 11.50 1.96 -12.22
C ASP A 257 10.56 3.16 -12.13
N ASP A 258 10.36 3.86 -13.25
CA ASP A 258 9.43 4.99 -13.37
C ASP A 258 8.03 4.66 -12.84
N HIS A 259 7.51 3.46 -13.10
CA HIS A 259 6.18 3.06 -12.65
C HIS A 259 6.12 2.90 -11.13
N TYR A 260 7.19 2.39 -10.53
CA TYR A 260 7.25 2.18 -9.09
C TYR A 260 7.30 3.53 -8.36
N VAL A 261 8.19 4.42 -8.81
CA VAL A 261 8.32 5.79 -8.30
C VAL A 261 6.98 6.53 -8.35
N LEU A 262 6.33 6.54 -9.52
CA LEU A 262 5.05 7.22 -9.72
C LEU A 262 3.93 6.61 -8.87
N ASN A 263 3.86 5.27 -8.78
CA ASN A 263 2.80 4.61 -8.02
C ASN A 263 3.00 4.80 -6.51
N TYR A 264 4.23 4.68 -6.01
CA TYR A 264 4.55 4.92 -4.61
C TYR A 264 4.23 6.35 -4.21
N ALA A 265 4.68 7.33 -5.02
CA ALA A 265 4.37 8.73 -4.76
C ALA A 265 2.87 9.01 -4.77
N ARG A 266 2.12 8.43 -5.69
CA ARG A 266 0.66 8.55 -5.72
C ARG A 266 0.00 7.97 -4.47
N ILE A 267 0.48 6.82 -3.99
CA ILE A 267 -0.07 6.15 -2.79
C ILE A 267 0.19 7.00 -1.53
N LYS A 268 1.37 7.63 -1.45
CA LYS A 268 1.81 8.43 -0.30
C LYS A 268 1.42 9.91 -0.39
N ASP A 269 0.75 10.33 -1.46
CA ASP A 269 0.54 11.75 -1.80
C ASP A 269 1.85 12.58 -1.73
N ALA A 270 2.93 11.97 -2.24
CA ALA A 270 4.28 12.47 -2.10
C ALA A 270 4.68 13.40 -3.25
N TYR A 271 5.63 14.30 -2.97
CA TYR A 271 6.32 15.03 -4.03
C TYR A 271 7.41 14.16 -4.66
N ILE A 272 7.59 14.30 -5.98
CA ILE A 272 8.59 13.52 -6.72
C ILE A 272 9.76 14.39 -7.13
N ILE A 273 10.97 13.95 -6.80
CA ILE A 273 12.23 14.53 -7.27
C ILE A 273 12.78 13.59 -8.35
N VAL A 274 12.68 14.02 -9.61
CA VAL A 274 13.19 13.26 -10.77
C VAL A 274 14.55 13.78 -11.22
N GLU A 275 14.78 15.08 -11.04
CA GLU A 275 16.00 15.75 -11.45
C GLU A 275 16.19 16.93 -10.50
N SER A 276 17.34 17.01 -9.86
CA SER A 276 17.75 18.20 -9.14
C SER A 276 18.94 18.83 -9.86
N GLU A 277 19.17 20.12 -9.64
CA GLU A 277 20.49 20.72 -9.85
C GLU A 277 21.05 20.88 -8.44
N LEU A 278 22.10 20.12 -8.10
CA LEU A 278 22.75 20.17 -6.79
C LEU A 278 23.81 21.28 -6.77
#